data_AF-A0AA88E0U3-F1
#
_entry.id   AF-A0AA88E0U3-F1
#
_cell.length_a   1.000
_cell.length_b   1.000
_cell.length_c   1.000
_cell.angle_alpha   90.00
_cell.angle_beta   90.00
_cell.angle_gamma   90.00
#
_symmetry.space_group_name_H-M   'P 1'
#
loop_
_entity.id
_entity.type
_entity.pdbx_description
1 polymer ?
#
loop_
_entity_poly.entity_id
_entity_poly.type
_entity_poly.pdbx_seq_one_letter_code
_entity_poly.pdbx_strand_id
1 'polypeptide(L)'
;MLTLHIAAKQGHVRVMQEILRQTPEACDVVDNKGWTALYIAVVSENIDVFKYVLRTPKLEVILNVADKDGNTPLRLAAGRENHIIRKLLVDN
;
A
#
# COMPACT_ATOMS: atom_id res chain seq x y z
N MET A 1 -2.75 -0.02 -14.63
CA MET A 1 -3.00 0.79 -13.42
C MET A 1 -4.48 0.72 -13.11
N LEU A 2 -4.87 0.05 -12.01
CA LEU A 2 -6.27 -0.18 -11.62
C LEU A 2 -6.82 0.98 -10.76
N THR A 3 -8.13 1.12 -10.65
CA THR A 3 -8.80 2.14 -9.80
C THR A 3 -8.27 2.18 -8.36
N LEU A 4 -8.00 1.03 -7.74
CA LEU A 4 -7.44 0.96 -6.38
C LEU A 4 -6.04 1.61 -6.28
N HIS A 5 -5.21 1.47 -7.32
CA HIS A 5 -3.89 2.10 -7.40
C HIS A 5 -3.99 3.63 -7.43
N ILE A 6 -4.96 4.16 -8.17
CA ILE A 6 -5.18 5.60 -8.26
C ILE A 6 -5.66 6.15 -6.92
N ALA A 7 -6.61 5.47 -6.27
CA ALA A 7 -7.09 5.85 -4.95
C ALA A 7 -5.94 5.85 -3.92
N ALA A 8 -5.09 4.83 -3.94
CA ALA A 8 -3.92 4.73 -3.07
C ALA A 8 -2.87 5.82 -3.35
N LYS A 9 -2.66 6.17 -4.63
CA LYS A 9 -1.79 7.27 -5.06
C LYS A 9 -2.27 8.65 -4.59
N GLN A 10 -3.59 8.84 -4.46
CA GLN A 10 -4.18 10.11 -4.03
C GLN A 10 -4.53 10.14 -2.54
N GLY A 11 -4.20 9.10 -1.78
CA GLY A 11 -4.53 9.03 -0.35
C GLY A 11 -6.03 8.84 -0.05
N HIS A 12 -6.84 8.43 -1.03
CA HIS A 12 -8.30 8.35 -0.92
C HIS A 12 -8.74 7.07 -0.20
N VAL A 13 -8.47 6.98 1.11
CA VAL A 13 -8.75 5.79 1.94
C VAL A 13 -10.22 5.35 1.87
N ARG A 14 -11.18 6.29 1.90
CA ARG A 14 -12.62 5.95 1.79
C ARG A 14 -12.97 5.27 0.47
N VAL A 15 -12.37 5.71 -0.62
CA VAL A 15 -12.58 5.09 -1.94
C VAL A 15 -11.96 3.69 -1.95
N MET A 16 -10.77 3.52 -1.36
CA MET A 16 -10.16 2.19 -1.22
C MET A 16 -11.03 1.25 -0.39
N GLN A 17 -11.60 1.72 0.72
CA GLN A 17 -12.50 0.93 1.56
C GLN A 17 -13.71 0.45 0.78
N GLU A 18 -14.34 1.32 -0.01
CA GLU A 18 -15.52 0.94 -0.79
C GLU A 18 -15.18 -0.04 -1.92
N ILE A 19 -14.04 0.17 -2.62
CA ILE A 19 -13.56 -0.78 -3.64
C ILE A 19 -13.29 -2.15 -3.02
N LEU A 20 -12.57 -2.19 -1.89
CA LEU A 20 -12.23 -3.45 -1.21
C LEU A 20 -13.43 -4.13 -0.54
N ARG A 21 -14.50 -3.37 -0.27
CA ARG A 21 -15.78 -3.93 0.20
C ARG A 21 -16.52 -4.66 -0.91
N GLN A 22 -16.48 -4.12 -2.13
CA GLN A 22 -17.14 -4.71 -3.30
C GLN A 22 -16.28 -5.78 -3.99
N THR A 23 -14.97 -5.61 -3.95
CA THR A 23 -13.98 -6.44 -4.65
C THR A 23 -12.75 -6.64 -3.75
N PRO A 24 -12.83 -7.50 -2.71
CA PRO A 24 -11.74 -7.76 -1.79
C PRO A 24 -10.45 -8.24 -2.47
N GLU A 25 -10.58 -9.00 -3.56
CA GLU A 25 -9.50 -9.54 -4.39
C GLU A 25 -8.73 -8.46 -5.16
N ALA A 26 -9.20 -7.21 -5.18
CA ALA A 26 -8.44 -6.12 -5.81
C ALA A 26 -7.19 -5.72 -5.02
N CYS A 27 -7.02 -6.20 -3.78
CA CYS A 27 -5.97 -5.75 -2.87
C CYS A 27 -4.55 -6.16 -3.28
N ASP A 28 -4.37 -7.37 -3.82
CA ASP A 28 -3.09 -7.95 -4.21
C ASP A 28 -2.78 -7.78 -5.71
N VAL A 29 -3.73 -7.22 -6.48
CA VAL A 29 -3.52 -6.88 -7.88
C VAL A 29 -2.36 -5.91 -8.04
N VAL A 30 -1.48 -6.22 -8.99
CA VAL A 30 -0.32 -5.41 -9.34
C VAL A 30 -0.49 -4.69 -10.66
N ASP A 31 0.20 -3.56 -10.83
CA ASP A 31 0.31 -2.87 -12.12
C ASP A 31 1.39 -3.48 -13.04
N ASN A 32 1.65 -2.82 -14.18
CA ASN A 32 2.63 -3.28 -15.16
C ASN A 32 4.08 -3.32 -14.65
N LYS A 33 4.37 -2.69 -13.49
CA LYS A 33 5.67 -2.73 -12.81
C LYS A 33 5.72 -3.76 -11.69
N GLY A 34 4.61 -4.48 -11.44
CA GLY A 34 4.50 -5.37 -10.30
C GLY A 34 4.15 -4.63 -9.00
N TRP A 35 3.68 -3.38 -9.08
CA TRP A 35 3.40 -2.58 -7.89
C TRP A 35 1.96 -2.77 -7.43
N THR A 36 1.76 -3.09 -6.16
CA THR A 36 0.43 -3.09 -5.52
C THR A 36 -0.05 -1.66 -5.23
N ALA A 37 -1.32 -1.53 -4.86
CA ALA A 37 -1.87 -0.26 -4.37
C ALA A 37 -1.06 0.31 -3.19
N LEU A 38 -0.63 -0.54 -2.24
CA LEU A 38 0.20 -0.12 -1.12
C LEU A 38 1.59 0.37 -1.57
N TYR A 39 2.21 -0.34 -2.52
CA TYR A 39 3.50 0.09 -3.07
C TYR A 39 3.42 1.53 -3.56
N ILE A 40 2.39 1.84 -4.35
CA ILE A 40 2.18 3.19 -4.89
C ILE A 40 1.91 4.20 -3.78
N ALA A 41 1.16 3.83 -2.74
CA ALA A 41 0.96 4.71 -1.58
C ALA A 41 2.27 5.04 -0.85
N VAL A 42 3.16 4.07 -0.67
CA VAL A 42 4.50 4.30 -0.08
C VAL A 42 5.34 5.20 -0.98
N VAL A 43 5.32 4.95 -2.29
CA VAL A 43 6.06 5.79 -3.27
C VAL A 43 5.54 7.22 -3.32
N SER A 44 4.23 7.39 -3.11
CA SER A 44 3.53 8.67 -3.14
C SER A 44 3.39 9.30 -1.75
N GLU A 45 4.01 8.71 -0.73
CA GLU A 45 4.04 9.19 0.66
C GLU A 45 2.66 9.35 1.32
N ASN A 46 1.68 8.57 0.88
CA ASN A 46 0.33 8.57 1.44
C ASN A 46 0.27 7.74 2.73
N ILE A 47 0.64 8.38 3.83
CA ILE A 47 0.68 7.81 5.17
C ILE A 47 -0.69 7.26 5.61
N ASP A 48 -1.79 7.93 5.25
CA ASP A 48 -3.13 7.50 5.67
C ASP A 48 -3.53 6.15 5.06
N VAL A 49 -3.13 5.89 3.81
CA VAL A 49 -3.32 4.60 3.16
C VAL A 49 -2.45 3.53 3.83
N PHE A 50 -1.20 3.87 4.17
CA PHE A 50 -0.31 2.96 4.88
C PHE A 50 -0.87 2.57 6.25
N LYS A 51 -1.33 3.54 7.04
CA LYS A 51 -1.99 3.31 8.34
C LYS A 51 -3.26 2.48 8.19
N TYR A 52 -4.06 2.75 7.16
CA TYR A 52 -5.26 1.98 6.89
C TYR A 52 -4.94 0.50 6.66
N VAL A 53 -3.91 0.21 5.84
CA VAL A 53 -3.48 -1.16 5.57
C VAL A 53 -2.95 -1.85 6.81
N LEU A 54 -2.08 -1.20 7.61
CA LEU A 54 -1.57 -1.76 8.86
C LEU A 54 -2.66 -2.08 9.89
N ARG A 55 -3.74 -1.29 9.91
CA ARG A 55 -4.89 -1.51 10.81
C ARG A 55 -5.92 -2.50 10.27
N THR A 56 -5.71 -3.05 9.07
CA THR A 56 -6.64 -3.96 8.42
C THR A 56 -5.97 -5.31 8.21
N PRO A 57 -6.15 -6.29 9.12
CA PRO A 57 -5.47 -7.59 9.06
C PRO A 57 -5.64 -8.32 7.73
N LYS A 58 -6.81 -8.17 7.08
CA LYS A 58 -7.08 -8.76 5.76
C LYS A 58 -6.17 -8.23 4.64
N LEU A 59 -5.55 -7.08 4.84
CA LEU A 59 -4.64 -6.44 3.88
C LEU A 59 -3.17 -6.70 4.20
N GLU A 60 -2.85 -7.44 5.26
CA GLU A 60 -1.47 -7.73 5.65
C GLU A 60 -0.67 -8.41 4.52
N VAL A 61 -1.33 -9.24 3.71
CA VAL A 61 -0.74 -9.91 2.54
C VAL A 61 -0.04 -8.93 1.58
N ILE A 62 -0.56 -7.72 1.41
CA ILE A 62 -0.05 -6.75 0.43
C ILE A 62 1.22 -6.04 0.90
N LEU A 63 1.60 -6.16 2.18
CA LEU A 63 2.83 -5.60 2.75
C LEU A 63 4.09 -6.27 2.19
N ASN A 64 3.97 -7.55 1.83
CA ASN A 64 5.08 -8.41 1.43
C ASN A 64 5.07 -8.77 -0.07
N VAL A 65 4.11 -8.26 -0.84
CA VAL A 65 4.10 -8.47 -2.29
C VAL A 65 5.28 -7.74 -2.91
N ALA A 66 6.19 -8.51 -3.51
CA ALA A 66 7.37 -7.97 -4.16
C ALA A 66 7.06 -7.49 -5.58
N ASP A 67 7.69 -6.40 -5.98
CA ASP A 67 7.70 -5.95 -7.37
C ASP A 67 8.61 -6.82 -8.26
N LYS A 68 8.75 -6.43 -9.53
CA LYS A 68 9.60 -7.13 -10.50
C LYS A 68 11.08 -7.17 -10.13
N ASP A 69 11.54 -6.25 -9.28
CA ASP A 69 12.91 -6.17 -8.80
C ASP A 69 13.10 -6.86 -7.44
N GLY A 70 12.05 -7.52 -6.91
CA GLY A 70 12.08 -8.18 -5.61
C GLY A 70 11.89 -7.23 -4.42
N ASN A 71 11.52 -5.97 -4.65
CA ASN A 71 11.32 -4.98 -3.58
C ASN A 71 9.88 -5.04 -3.06
N THR A 72 9.73 -5.10 -1.74
CA THR A 72 8.42 -5.02 -1.08
C THR A 72 8.11 -3.58 -0.67
N PRO A 73 6.81 -3.22 -0.55
CA PRO A 73 6.39 -1.93 0.01
C PRO A 73 7.05 -1.65 1.37
N LEU A 74 7.19 -2.69 2.21
CA LEU A 74 7.81 -2.60 3.52
C LEU A 74 9.31 -2.23 3.45
N ARG A 75 10.05 -2.87 2.54
CA ARG A 75 11.49 -2.57 2.34
C ARG A 75 11.70 -1.15 1.84
N LEU A 76 10.82 -0.67 0.96
CA LEU A 76 10.87 0.71 0.46
C LEU A 76 10.51 1.72 1.55
N ALA A 77 9.48 1.42 2.34
CA ALA A 77 9.09 2.21 3.49
C ALA A 77 10.24 2.36 4.51
N ALA A 78 10.99 1.28 4.77
CA ALA A 78 12.14 1.30 5.66
C ALA A 78 13.35 2.05 5.08
N GLY A 79 13.56 1.99 3.77
CA GLY A 79 14.68 2.60 3.07
C GLY A 79 14.49 4.08 2.70
N ARG A 80 13.26 4.60 2.76
CA ARG A 80 12.98 6.02 2.49
C ARG A 80 13.22 6.88 3.73
N GLU A 81 13.66 8.13 3.50
CA GLU A 81 13.78 9.17 4.55
C GLU A 81 12.43 9.61 5.13
N ASN A 82 11.32 8.99 4.74
CA ASN A 82 10.01 9.28 5.30
C ASN A 82 9.93 8.74 6.74
N HIS A 83 10.35 9.58 7.67
CA HIS A 83 10.42 9.30 9.10
C HIS A 83 9.08 8.84 9.70
N ILE A 84 7.95 9.24 9.10
CA ILE A 84 6.62 8.90 9.62
C ILE A 84 6.28 7.44 9.33
N ILE A 85 6.50 6.98 8.11
CA ILE A 85 6.26 5.57 7.76
C ILE A 85 7.23 4.67 8.54
N ARG A 86 8.50 5.06 8.66
CA ARG A 86 9.48 4.31 9.46
C ARG A 86 9.06 4.23 10.93
N LYS A 87 8.58 5.34 11.50
CA LYS A 87 8.06 5.35 12.87
C LYS A 87 6.85 4.43 13.04
N LEU A 88 5.91 4.47 12.10
CA LEU A 88 4.74 3.57 12.09
C LEU A 88 5.11 2.09 12.00
N LEU A 89 6.27 1.76 11.42
CA LEU A 89 6.78 0.38 11.36
C LEU A 89 7.51 -0.07 12.62
N VAL A 90 8.02 0.86 13.43
CA VAL A 90 8.69 0.54 14.70
C VAL A 90 7.69 0.56 15.87
N ASP A 91 6.63 1.36 15.75
CA ASP A 91 5.59 1.52 16.77
C ASP A 91 4.46 0.46 16.70
N ASN A 92 4.51 -0.48 15.74
CA ASN A 92 3.49 -1.51 15.49
C ASN A 92 4.10 -2.91 15.57
#